data_AF-A0A7J9W3D0-F1
#
_entry.id   AF-A0A7J9W3D0-F1
#
_cell.length_a   1.000
_cell.length_b   1.000
_cell.length_c   1.000
_cell.angle_alpha   90.00
_cell.angle_beta   90.00
_cell.angle_gamma   90.00
#
_symmetry.space_group_name_H-M   'P 1'
#
loop_
_entity.id
_entity.type
_entity.pdbx_description
1 polymer ?
#
loop_
_entity_poly.entity_id
_entity_poly.type
_entity_poly.pdbx_seq_one_letter_code
_entity_poly.pdbx_strand_id
1 'polypeptide(L)'
;MRFYTVPSAKEARRSVVWAIWIIGLFYLFSLVLGYGAAALVNGGPERIAAAPGEENSAAPLLAYELGGTLLLGFISAVAFATILAVVAGLTITASASFAHDVYANVIKHGQLDPDGEVRVARITACVIGALAILGGIFALGQNIAFLVALAFAVAASANLPTILYSLFWKRFNTTGVLCSMYGGLSICILLIIFSPAVSGSDDAMFAGFDIAVFPLQNPGIISIPASFLLGYLGTIFSKDPGDEAKYAEMEVRALTGAGSEKAVTH
;
A
#
# COMPACT_ATOMS: atom_id res chain seq x y z
N MET A 1 3.63 12.94 -1.33
CA MET A 1 4.02 14.01 -0.39
C MET A 1 5.54 14.14 -0.25
N ARG A 2 6.27 13.15 0.30
CA ARG A 2 7.72 13.32 0.61
C ARG A 2 8.67 13.52 -0.59
N PHE A 3 8.29 13.07 -1.80
CA PHE A 3 9.04 13.37 -3.03
C PHE A 3 8.74 14.77 -3.61
N TYR A 4 7.66 15.42 -3.17
CA TYR A 4 7.34 16.79 -3.56
C TYR A 4 7.99 17.82 -2.63
N THR A 5 8.50 17.39 -1.47
CA THR A 5 9.21 18.23 -0.51
C THR A 5 10.74 18.24 -0.70
N VAL A 6 11.28 17.49 -1.68
CA VAL A 6 12.72 17.52 -1.99
C VAL A 6 13.02 18.65 -2.98
N PRO A 7 14.05 19.49 -2.72
CA PRO A 7 14.26 20.76 -3.42
C PRO A 7 14.75 20.60 -4.87
N SER A 8 15.13 19.40 -5.33
CA SER A 8 15.53 19.18 -6.72
C SER A 8 15.34 17.74 -7.19
N ALA A 9 15.19 17.55 -8.50
CA ALA A 9 15.14 16.24 -9.14
C ALA A 9 16.40 15.39 -8.92
N LYS A 10 17.57 16.03 -8.73
CA LYS A 10 18.82 15.32 -8.39
C LYS A 10 18.75 14.72 -6.98
N GLU A 11 18.24 15.49 -6.02
CA GLU A 11 18.06 15.04 -4.65
C GLU A 11 16.98 13.95 -4.54
N ALA A 12 15.90 14.07 -5.31
CA ALA A 12 14.89 13.02 -5.42
C ALA A 12 15.51 11.69 -5.90
N ARG A 13 16.31 11.71 -6.98
CA ARG A 13 17.03 10.51 -7.46
C ARG A 13 17.99 9.93 -6.42
N ARG A 14 18.75 10.79 -5.73
CA ARG A 14 19.65 10.36 -4.66
C ARG A 14 18.89 9.68 -3.52
N SER A 15 17.75 10.25 -3.12
CA SER A 15 16.86 9.67 -2.11
C SER A 15 16.31 8.31 -2.54
N VAL A 16 15.90 8.15 -3.80
CA VAL A 16 15.47 6.86 -4.36
C VAL A 16 16.59 5.82 -4.28
N VAL A 17 17.82 6.16 -4.68
CA VAL A 17 18.96 5.24 -4.62
C VAL A 17 19.24 4.79 -3.19
N TRP A 18 19.26 5.71 -2.23
CA TRP A 18 19.42 5.35 -0.81
C TRP A 18 18.28 4.45 -0.32
N ALA A 19 17.04 4.76 -0.69
CA ALA A 19 15.90 3.92 -0.32
C ALA A 19 16.05 2.50 -0.88
N ILE A 20 16.47 2.34 -2.14
CA ILE A 20 16.70 1.02 -2.75
C ILE A 20 17.76 0.24 -1.96
N TRP A 21 18.89 0.87 -1.61
CA TRP A 21 19.93 0.21 -0.82
C TRP A 21 19.46 -0.20 0.58
N ILE A 22 18.75 0.69 1.27
CA ILE A 22 18.22 0.41 2.61
C ILE A 22 17.20 -0.73 2.56
N ILE A 23 16.28 -0.71 1.58
CA ILE A 23 15.27 -1.76 1.40
C ILE A 23 15.94 -3.09 1.03
N GLY A 24 16.91 -3.08 0.10
CA GLY A 24 17.65 -4.27 -0.28
C GLY A 24 18.41 -4.88 0.89
N LEU A 25 19.11 -4.05 1.67
CA LEU A 25 19.82 -4.49 2.88
C LEU A 25 18.86 -5.04 3.93
N PHE A 26 17.72 -4.39 4.13
CA PHE A 26 16.67 -4.86 5.04
C PHE A 26 16.21 -6.28 4.68
N TYR A 27 15.90 -6.55 3.41
CA TYR A 27 15.48 -7.89 2.98
C TYR A 27 16.56 -8.95 3.18
N LEU A 28 17.84 -8.61 2.96
CA LEU A 28 18.95 -9.51 3.28
C LEU A 28 19.03 -9.81 4.78
N PHE A 29 18.86 -8.80 5.63
CA PHE A 29 18.83 -8.99 7.08
C PHE A 29 17.61 -9.77 7.55
N SER A 30 16.45 -9.62 6.91
CA SER A 30 15.26 -10.42 7.24
C SER A 30 15.50 -11.91 7.03
N LEU A 31 16.22 -12.30 5.98
CA LEU A 31 16.60 -13.70 5.75
C LEU A 31 17.54 -14.22 6.85
N VAL A 32 18.58 -13.46 7.15
CA VAL A 32 19.54 -13.82 8.22
C VAL A 32 18.82 -13.94 9.56
N LEU A 33 17.90 -13.02 9.86
CA LEU A 33 17.13 -13.03 11.10
C LEU A 33 16.17 -14.23 11.15
N GLY A 34 15.48 -14.57 10.05
CA GLY A 34 14.56 -15.71 10.01
C GLY A 34 15.27 -17.05 10.23
N TYR A 35 16.33 -17.31 9.46
CA TYR A 35 17.13 -18.55 9.63
C TYR A 35 17.89 -18.56 10.95
N GLY A 36 18.38 -17.40 11.40
CA GLY A 36 19.04 -17.25 12.70
C GLY A 36 18.08 -17.54 13.85
N ALA A 37 16.84 -17.07 13.80
CA ALA A 37 15.80 -17.39 14.77
C ALA A 37 15.48 -18.88 14.76
N ALA A 38 15.30 -19.49 13.59
CA ALA A 38 15.05 -20.92 13.48
C ALA A 38 16.17 -21.78 14.09
N ALA A 39 17.43 -21.34 14.00
CA ALA A 39 18.59 -22.08 14.51
C ALA A 39 18.89 -21.83 16.00
N LEU A 40 18.68 -20.60 16.48
CA LEU A 40 19.13 -20.18 17.82
C LEU A 40 18.01 -20.16 18.86
N VAL A 41 16.75 -20.13 18.45
CA VAL A 41 15.64 -20.19 19.41
C VAL A 41 15.55 -21.60 19.98
N ASN A 42 15.53 -21.72 21.32
CA ASN A 42 15.39 -23.02 21.97
C ASN A 42 14.03 -23.64 21.64
N GLY A 43 14.01 -24.82 21.02
CA GLY A 43 12.80 -25.43 20.45
C GLY A 43 12.56 -25.09 18.97
N GLY A 44 13.46 -24.32 18.35
CA GLY A 44 13.53 -24.10 16.92
C GLY A 44 12.25 -23.52 16.29
N PRO A 45 11.96 -23.88 15.03
CA PRO A 45 10.76 -23.44 14.31
C PRO A 45 9.45 -23.83 15.00
N GLU A 46 9.41 -24.97 15.70
CA GLU A 46 8.21 -25.49 16.36
C GLU A 46 7.74 -24.55 17.48
N ARG A 47 8.68 -24.05 18.29
CA ARG A 47 8.35 -23.07 19.33
C ARG A 47 7.90 -21.73 18.75
N ILE A 48 8.48 -21.31 17.62
CA ILE A 48 8.09 -20.07 16.95
C ILE A 48 6.67 -20.19 16.44
N ALA A 49 6.33 -21.27 15.74
CA ALA A 49 4.99 -21.52 15.24
C ALA A 49 3.94 -21.65 16.36
N ALA A 50 4.33 -22.20 17.52
CA ALA A 50 3.44 -22.32 18.67
C ALA A 50 3.31 -21.01 19.50
N ALA A 51 4.10 -19.99 19.21
CA ALA A 51 4.07 -18.73 19.95
C ALA A 51 2.94 -17.81 19.46
N PRO A 52 2.45 -16.90 20.32
CA PRO A 52 1.47 -15.89 19.90
C PRO A 52 1.99 -15.08 18.71
N GLY A 53 1.24 -15.02 17.62
CA GLY A 53 1.66 -14.33 16.38
C GLY A 53 2.58 -15.14 15.48
N GLU A 54 2.81 -16.43 15.79
CA GLU A 54 3.42 -17.43 14.93
C GLU A 54 4.78 -16.98 14.37
N GLU A 55 4.96 -16.91 13.05
CA GLU A 55 6.23 -16.53 12.44
C GLU A 55 6.65 -15.10 12.81
N ASN A 56 5.71 -14.22 13.15
CA ASN A 56 6.02 -12.85 13.57
C ASN A 56 6.68 -12.79 14.96
N SER A 57 6.59 -13.87 15.74
CA SER A 57 7.27 -14.01 17.02
C SER A 57 8.74 -14.41 16.91
N ALA A 58 9.25 -14.70 15.71
CA ALA A 58 10.64 -15.10 15.50
C ALA A 58 11.65 -14.08 16.06
N ALA A 59 11.48 -12.79 15.74
CA ALA A 59 12.42 -11.75 16.20
C ALA A 59 12.36 -11.49 17.72
N PRO A 60 11.17 -11.34 18.34
CA PRO A 60 11.06 -11.24 19.80
C PRO A 60 11.63 -12.47 20.54
N LEU A 61 11.34 -13.68 20.08
CA LEU A 61 11.86 -14.90 20.70
C LEU A 61 13.39 -14.99 20.57
N LEU A 62 13.93 -14.68 19.41
CA LEU A 62 15.39 -14.62 19.24
C LEU A 62 16.03 -13.57 20.16
N ALA A 63 15.40 -12.40 20.31
CA ALA A 63 15.86 -11.36 21.24
C ALA A 63 15.85 -11.86 22.70
N TYR A 64 14.83 -12.61 23.10
CA TYR A 64 14.76 -13.23 24.41
C TYR A 64 15.88 -14.25 24.64
N GLU A 65 16.17 -15.09 23.66
CA GLU A 65 17.21 -16.12 23.79
C GLU A 65 18.63 -15.53 23.84
N LEU A 66 18.87 -14.42 23.14
CA LEU A 66 20.18 -13.77 23.09
C LEU A 66 20.45 -12.84 24.27
N GLY A 67 19.42 -12.16 24.80
CA GLY A 67 19.60 -11.08 25.77
C GLY A 67 18.55 -11.02 26.88
N GLY A 68 17.76 -12.08 27.03
CA GLY A 68 16.75 -12.21 28.07
C GLY A 68 15.62 -11.18 27.95
N THR A 69 14.95 -10.94 29.08
CA THR A 69 13.81 -10.02 29.18
C THR A 69 14.14 -8.58 28.82
N LEU A 70 15.38 -8.14 29.07
CA LEU A 70 15.81 -6.78 28.73
C LEU A 70 15.87 -6.56 27.22
N LEU A 71 16.51 -7.47 26.47
CA LEU A 71 16.59 -7.34 25.02
C LEU A 71 15.23 -7.56 24.35
N LEU A 72 14.44 -8.51 24.85
CA LEU A 72 13.05 -8.69 24.42
C LEU A 72 12.24 -7.40 24.61
N GLY A 73 12.31 -6.79 25.80
CA GLY A 73 11.59 -5.56 26.12
C GLY A 73 12.03 -4.39 25.22
N PHE A 74 13.34 -4.26 24.98
CA PHE A 74 13.88 -3.24 24.08
C PHE A 74 13.39 -3.42 22.64
N ILE A 75 13.51 -4.61 22.07
CA ILE A 75 13.06 -4.90 20.70
C ILE A 75 11.54 -4.72 20.57
N SER A 76 10.78 -5.14 21.60
CA SER A 76 9.32 -4.95 21.63
C SER A 76 8.94 -3.47 21.67
N ALA A 77 9.65 -2.64 22.43
CA ALA A 77 9.42 -1.20 22.48
C ALA A 77 9.73 -0.52 21.14
N VAL A 78 10.83 -0.93 20.47
CA VAL A 78 11.19 -0.45 19.13
C VAL A 78 10.12 -0.85 18.12
N ALA A 79 9.68 -2.11 18.11
CA ALA A 79 8.63 -2.60 17.23
C ALA A 79 7.30 -1.87 17.45
N PHE A 80 6.91 -1.64 18.71
CA PHE A 80 5.71 -0.89 19.04
C PHE A 80 5.79 0.56 18.54
N ALA A 81 6.92 1.23 18.79
CA ALA A 81 7.13 2.62 18.35
C ALA A 81 7.10 2.75 16.82
N THR A 82 7.68 1.80 16.08
CA THR A 82 7.68 1.82 14.61
C THR A 82 6.29 1.56 14.04
N ILE A 83 5.53 0.61 14.60
CA ILE A 83 4.12 0.37 14.21
C ILE A 83 3.30 1.64 14.43
N LEU A 84 3.40 2.26 15.60
CA LEU A 84 2.68 3.50 15.91
C LEU A 84 3.02 4.63 14.92
N ALA A 85 4.32 4.79 14.61
CA ALA A 85 4.78 5.80 13.65
C ALA A 85 4.23 5.56 12.24
N VAL A 86 4.23 4.31 11.75
CA VAL A 86 3.70 3.95 10.43
C VAL A 86 2.19 4.15 10.38
N VAL A 87 1.46 3.66 11.38
CA VAL A 87 -0.01 3.81 11.47
C VAL A 87 -0.40 5.27 11.50
N ALA A 88 0.27 6.10 12.31
CA ALA A 88 0.02 7.53 12.35
C ALA A 88 0.29 8.20 10.99
N GLY A 89 1.40 7.86 10.33
CA GLY A 89 1.74 8.39 9.01
C GLY A 89 0.72 8.03 7.93
N LEU A 90 0.28 6.78 7.87
CA LEU A 90 -0.75 6.32 6.93
C LEU A 90 -2.10 6.97 7.21
N THR A 91 -2.48 7.08 8.49
CA THR A 91 -3.75 7.70 8.91
C THR A 91 -3.80 9.18 8.54
N ILE A 92 -2.73 9.93 8.84
CA ILE A 92 -2.63 11.35 8.47
C ILE A 92 -2.71 11.50 6.96
N THR A 93 -1.96 10.69 6.21
CA THR A 93 -1.97 10.76 4.73
C THR A 93 -3.36 10.48 4.17
N ALA A 94 -4.01 9.41 4.62
CA ALA A 94 -5.36 9.06 4.16
C ALA A 94 -6.40 10.14 4.52
N SER A 95 -6.31 10.68 5.74
CA SER A 95 -7.22 11.72 6.20
C SER A 95 -7.03 13.05 5.46
N ALA A 96 -5.78 13.42 5.14
CA ALA A 96 -5.46 14.60 4.35
C ALA A 96 -5.92 14.45 2.90
N SER A 97 -5.66 13.29 2.27
CA SER A 97 -6.17 12.99 0.92
C SER A 97 -7.69 13.06 0.87
N PHE A 98 -8.40 12.53 1.86
CA PHE A 98 -9.86 12.64 1.88
C PHE A 98 -10.34 14.09 2.08
N ALA A 99 -9.74 14.84 3.01
CA ALA A 99 -10.11 16.23 3.28
C ALA A 99 -9.90 17.12 2.04
N HIS A 100 -8.80 16.94 1.32
CA HIS A 100 -8.48 17.72 0.14
C HIS A 100 -9.21 17.21 -1.12
N ASP A 101 -9.13 15.90 -1.43
CA ASP A 101 -9.62 15.37 -2.70
C ASP A 101 -11.14 15.20 -2.71
N VAL A 102 -11.73 14.75 -1.59
CA VAL A 102 -13.18 14.50 -1.50
C VAL A 102 -13.89 15.72 -0.91
N TYR A 103 -13.49 16.18 0.28
CA TYR A 103 -14.25 17.24 0.93
C TYR A 103 -14.04 18.62 0.27
N ALA A 104 -12.80 19.05 0.07
CA ALA A 104 -12.53 20.36 -0.52
C ALA A 104 -12.93 20.44 -1.99
N ASN A 105 -12.45 19.49 -2.81
CA ASN A 105 -12.62 19.56 -4.26
C ASN A 105 -13.97 19.03 -4.75
N VAL A 106 -14.50 17.94 -4.16
CA VAL A 106 -15.76 17.32 -4.64
C VAL A 106 -16.98 17.85 -3.88
N ILE A 107 -16.94 17.96 -2.55
CA ILE A 107 -18.11 18.39 -1.76
C ILE A 107 -18.21 19.92 -1.75
N LYS A 108 -17.11 20.61 -1.45
CA LYS A 108 -17.05 22.07 -1.31
C LYS A 108 -16.67 22.80 -2.59
N HIS A 109 -16.35 22.09 -3.67
CA HIS A 109 -16.05 22.67 -4.98
C HIS A 109 -14.99 23.80 -4.91
N GLY A 110 -13.98 23.64 -4.03
CA GLY A 110 -12.91 24.62 -3.81
C GLY A 110 -13.25 25.79 -2.90
N GLN A 111 -14.48 25.88 -2.37
CA GLN A 111 -14.87 26.92 -1.41
C GLN A 111 -14.71 26.42 0.03
N LEU A 112 -13.47 26.49 0.54
CA LEU A 112 -13.13 26.06 1.89
C LEU A 112 -13.24 27.20 2.90
N ASP A 113 -13.82 26.86 4.06
CA ASP A 113 -13.71 27.65 5.29
C ASP A 113 -12.32 27.39 5.90
N PRO A 114 -11.54 28.40 6.30
CA PRO A 114 -10.16 28.25 6.79
C PRO A 114 -9.94 27.16 7.86
N ASP A 115 -10.91 26.92 8.74
CA ASP A 115 -10.81 25.88 9.80
C ASP A 115 -11.48 24.55 9.42
N GLY A 116 -12.26 24.53 8.34
CA GLY A 116 -13.09 23.39 7.96
C GLY A 116 -12.30 22.17 7.51
N GLU A 117 -11.23 22.38 6.74
CA GLU A 117 -10.41 21.29 6.21
C GLU A 117 -9.68 20.52 7.31
N VAL A 118 -9.04 21.24 8.25
CA VAL A 118 -8.35 20.64 9.41
C VAL A 118 -9.33 19.86 10.28
N ARG A 119 -10.54 20.38 10.50
CA ARG A 119 -11.57 19.69 11.27
C ARG A 119 -12.00 18.38 10.59
N VAL A 120 -12.23 18.41 9.28
CA VAL A 120 -12.62 17.22 8.51
C VAL A 120 -11.49 16.19 8.47
N ALA A 121 -10.23 16.63 8.29
CA ALA A 121 -9.08 15.74 8.37
C ALA A 121 -9.01 15.03 9.74
N ARG A 122 -9.22 15.75 10.84
CA ARG A 122 -9.18 15.17 12.20
C ARG A 122 -10.30 14.14 12.43
N ILE A 123 -11.53 14.45 11.98
CA ILE A 123 -12.66 13.51 12.06
C ILE A 123 -12.40 12.27 11.20
N THR A 124 -11.90 12.48 9.98
CA THR A 124 -11.60 11.39 9.05
C THR A 124 -10.51 10.47 9.60
N ALA A 125 -9.49 11.02 10.26
CA ALA A 125 -8.47 10.24 10.94
C ALA A 125 -9.07 9.32 12.02
N CYS A 126 -10.01 9.82 12.84
CA CYS A 126 -10.71 9.00 13.82
C CYS A 126 -11.57 7.90 13.17
N VAL A 127 -12.29 8.21 12.09
CA VAL A 127 -13.14 7.25 11.38
C VAL A 127 -12.29 6.15 10.72
N ILE A 128 -11.23 6.52 9.99
CA ILE A 128 -10.30 5.57 9.37
C ILE A 128 -9.65 4.70 10.45
N GLY A 129 -9.22 5.28 11.57
CA GLY A 129 -8.66 4.53 12.70
C GLY A 129 -9.65 3.52 13.28
N ALA A 130 -10.90 3.91 13.51
CA ALA A 130 -11.94 3.01 13.99
C ALA A 130 -12.22 1.86 13.01
N LEU A 131 -12.32 2.17 11.71
CA LEU A 131 -12.51 1.15 10.65
C LEU A 131 -11.31 0.21 10.54
N ALA A 132 -10.09 0.72 10.67
CA ALA A 132 -8.88 -0.08 10.66
C ALA A 132 -8.80 -1.03 11.86
N ILE A 133 -9.21 -0.57 13.06
CA ILE A 133 -9.29 -1.42 14.27
C ILE A 133 -10.33 -2.53 14.07
N LEU A 134 -11.53 -2.18 13.60
CA LEU A 134 -12.59 -3.16 13.33
C LEU A 134 -12.15 -4.18 12.28
N GLY A 135 -11.55 -3.73 11.17
CA GLY A 135 -10.99 -4.61 10.15
C GLY A 135 -9.88 -5.51 10.67
N GLY A 136 -9.01 -4.98 11.53
CA GLY A 136 -7.96 -5.76 12.19
C GLY A 136 -8.50 -6.86 13.11
N ILE A 137 -9.62 -6.60 13.80
CA ILE A 137 -10.31 -7.63 14.62
C ILE A 137 -10.84 -8.76 13.73
N PHE A 138 -11.43 -8.44 12.58
CA PHE A 138 -11.90 -9.45 11.62
C PHE A 138 -10.75 -10.25 10.97
N ALA A 139 -9.56 -9.66 10.90
CA ALA A 139 -8.36 -10.30 10.38
C ALA A 139 -7.57 -11.12 11.42
N LEU A 140 -8.07 -11.27 12.66
CA LEU A 140 -7.40 -12.07 13.68
C LEU A 140 -7.28 -13.54 13.24
N GLY A 141 -6.10 -14.12 13.40
CA GLY A 141 -5.80 -15.49 12.99
C GLY A 141 -5.50 -15.66 11.50
N GLN A 142 -5.54 -14.59 10.71
CA GLN A 142 -5.13 -14.62 9.31
C GLN A 142 -3.64 -14.29 9.16
N ASN A 143 -2.98 -14.91 8.19
CA ASN A 143 -1.59 -14.60 7.89
C ASN A 143 -1.44 -13.15 7.39
N ILE A 144 -0.68 -12.34 8.12
CA ILE A 144 -0.54 -10.91 7.83
C ILE A 144 0.16 -10.69 6.48
N ALA A 145 1.18 -11.50 6.14
CA ALA A 145 1.89 -11.39 4.86
C ALA A 145 0.94 -11.64 3.69
N PHE A 146 0.02 -12.58 3.85
CA PHE A 146 -1.03 -12.87 2.88
C PHE A 146 -1.99 -11.69 2.68
N LEU A 147 -2.54 -11.12 3.76
CA LEU A 147 -3.44 -9.96 3.70
C LEU A 147 -2.76 -8.74 3.05
N VAL A 148 -1.49 -8.50 3.39
CA VAL A 148 -0.69 -7.44 2.79
C VAL A 148 -0.47 -7.68 1.29
N ALA A 149 -0.22 -8.92 0.87
CA ALA A 149 -0.07 -9.27 -0.53
C ALA A 149 -1.35 -9.01 -1.34
N LEU A 150 -2.53 -9.32 -0.78
CA LEU A 150 -3.83 -8.99 -1.40
C LEU A 150 -4.04 -7.48 -1.50
N ALA A 151 -3.75 -6.72 -0.45
CA ALA A 151 -3.86 -5.26 -0.46
C ALA A 151 -2.97 -4.64 -1.54
N PHE A 152 -1.72 -5.13 -1.69
CA PHE A 152 -0.84 -4.70 -2.76
C PHE A 152 -1.35 -5.09 -4.14
N ALA A 153 -1.92 -6.30 -4.32
CA ALA A 153 -2.49 -6.71 -5.60
C ALA A 153 -3.64 -5.79 -6.03
N VAL A 154 -4.53 -5.44 -5.10
CA VAL A 154 -5.64 -4.49 -5.34
C VAL A 154 -5.10 -3.11 -5.70
N ALA A 155 -4.19 -2.56 -4.89
CA ALA A 155 -3.61 -1.25 -5.11
C ALA A 155 -2.84 -1.16 -6.45
N ALA A 156 -2.06 -2.19 -6.78
CA ALA A 156 -1.32 -2.27 -8.03
C ALA A 156 -2.27 -2.39 -9.23
N SER A 157 -3.33 -3.18 -9.13
CA SER A 157 -4.28 -3.37 -10.24
C SER A 157 -5.03 -2.09 -10.61
N ALA A 158 -5.35 -1.24 -9.63
CA ALA A 158 -6.04 0.02 -9.89
C ALA A 158 -5.08 1.15 -10.32
N ASN A 159 -3.94 1.29 -9.65
CA ASN A 159 -3.13 2.51 -9.74
C ASN A 159 -1.93 2.40 -10.68
N LEU A 160 -1.24 1.25 -10.70
CA LEU A 160 0.03 1.12 -11.41
C LEU A 160 -0.11 1.39 -12.92
N PRO A 161 -1.08 0.78 -13.65
CA PRO A 161 -1.19 1.00 -15.09
C PRO A 161 -1.61 2.43 -15.41
N THR A 162 -2.56 2.98 -14.65
CA THR A 162 -3.05 4.35 -14.79
C THR A 162 -1.92 5.37 -14.63
N ILE A 163 -1.08 5.22 -13.60
CA ILE A 163 0.06 6.12 -13.36
C ILE A 163 1.09 6.00 -14.49
N LEU A 164 1.44 4.78 -14.90
CA LEU A 164 2.43 4.57 -15.95
C LEU A 164 1.95 5.11 -17.30
N TYR A 165 0.71 4.85 -17.70
CA TYR A 165 0.18 5.41 -18.94
C TYR A 165 0.05 6.93 -18.88
N SER A 166 -0.36 7.51 -17.76
CA SER A 166 -0.44 8.97 -17.63
C SER A 166 0.93 9.65 -17.78
N LEU A 167 2.00 8.99 -17.32
CA LEU A 167 3.36 9.53 -17.39
C LEU A 167 4.05 9.31 -18.73
N PHE A 168 3.78 8.18 -19.41
CA PHE A 168 4.57 7.73 -20.56
C PHE A 168 3.79 7.59 -21.86
N TRP A 169 2.46 7.67 -21.83
CA TRP A 169 1.62 7.52 -23.02
C TRP A 169 0.81 8.79 -23.30
N LYS A 170 1.30 9.57 -24.28
CA LYS A 170 0.73 10.86 -24.72
C LYS A 170 -0.77 10.83 -25.04
N ARG A 171 -1.27 9.70 -25.54
CA ARG A 171 -2.67 9.53 -25.95
C ARG A 171 -3.59 9.09 -24.80
N PHE A 172 -3.05 8.81 -23.61
CA PHE A 172 -3.85 8.32 -22.50
C PHE A 172 -4.89 9.35 -22.06
N ASN A 173 -6.16 8.93 -22.04
CA ASN A 173 -7.31 9.81 -21.87
C ASN A 173 -8.18 9.38 -20.70
N THR A 174 -9.21 10.17 -20.37
CA THR A 174 -10.08 9.91 -19.22
C THR A 174 -10.78 8.55 -19.32
N THR A 175 -11.25 8.15 -20.51
CA THR A 175 -11.87 6.84 -20.70
C THR A 175 -10.89 5.70 -20.39
N GLY A 176 -9.65 5.80 -20.87
CA GLY A 176 -8.58 4.85 -20.55
C GLY A 176 -8.28 4.76 -19.06
N VAL A 177 -8.21 5.91 -18.36
CA VAL A 177 -8.06 5.98 -16.89
C VAL A 177 -9.17 5.20 -16.19
N LEU A 178 -10.44 5.48 -16.52
CA LEU A 178 -11.58 4.84 -15.86
C LEU A 178 -11.65 3.35 -16.16
N CYS A 179 -11.42 2.94 -17.42
CA CYS A 179 -11.40 1.52 -17.82
C CYS A 179 -10.29 0.75 -17.11
N SER A 180 -9.09 1.34 -16.97
CA SER A 180 -7.98 0.72 -16.24
C SER A 180 -8.29 0.62 -14.75
N MET A 181 -8.66 1.73 -14.10
CA MET A 181 -8.91 1.76 -12.66
C MET A 181 -10.07 0.86 -12.25
N TYR A 182 -11.25 1.05 -12.83
CA TYR A 182 -12.42 0.26 -12.46
C TYR A 182 -12.31 -1.17 -12.95
N GLY A 183 -11.84 -1.39 -14.18
CA GLY A 183 -11.68 -2.73 -14.73
C GLY A 183 -10.66 -3.56 -13.94
N GLY A 184 -9.48 -2.98 -13.67
CA GLY A 184 -8.45 -3.61 -12.86
C GLY A 184 -8.91 -3.91 -11.43
N LEU A 185 -9.56 -2.95 -10.78
CA LEU A 185 -10.12 -3.12 -9.44
C LEU A 185 -11.20 -4.20 -9.41
N SER A 186 -12.17 -4.14 -10.32
CA SER A 186 -13.27 -5.12 -10.38
C SER A 186 -12.75 -6.53 -10.67
N ILE A 187 -11.83 -6.70 -11.63
CA ILE A 187 -11.22 -8.00 -11.90
C ILE A 187 -10.45 -8.50 -10.67
N CYS A 188 -9.67 -7.64 -10.01
CA CYS A 188 -8.93 -8.04 -8.83
C CYS A 188 -9.87 -8.50 -7.71
N ILE A 189 -10.89 -7.71 -7.37
CA ILE A 189 -11.87 -8.05 -6.32
C ILE A 189 -12.63 -9.33 -6.66
N LEU A 190 -13.11 -9.49 -7.89
CA LEU A 190 -13.81 -10.70 -8.31
C LEU A 190 -12.91 -11.93 -8.20
N LEU A 191 -11.65 -11.83 -8.64
CA LEU A 191 -10.70 -12.94 -8.51
C LEU A 191 -10.40 -13.26 -7.04
N ILE A 192 -10.35 -12.28 -6.14
CA ILE A 192 -10.18 -12.52 -4.69
C ILE A 192 -11.40 -13.25 -4.12
N ILE A 193 -12.61 -12.80 -4.47
CA ILE A 193 -13.86 -13.42 -3.99
C ILE A 193 -13.94 -14.89 -4.42
N PHE A 194 -13.51 -15.20 -5.64
CA PHE A 194 -13.53 -16.55 -6.20
C PHE A 194 -12.20 -17.32 -6.03
N SER A 195 -11.31 -16.89 -5.15
CA SER A 195 -10.05 -17.61 -4.90
C SER A 195 -10.05 -18.34 -3.54
N PRO A 196 -9.09 -19.26 -3.34
CA PRO A 196 -8.82 -19.90 -2.06
C PRO A 196 -8.58 -18.93 -0.89
N ALA A 197 -8.36 -17.63 -1.18
CA ALA A 197 -8.24 -16.57 -0.19
C ALA A 197 -9.50 -16.40 0.66
N VAL A 198 -10.66 -16.48 0.02
CA VAL A 198 -11.95 -16.14 0.63
C VAL A 198 -12.75 -17.39 0.99
N SER A 199 -12.62 -18.47 0.20
CA SER A 199 -13.43 -19.68 0.35
C SER A 199 -12.66 -20.93 -0.10
N GLY A 200 -12.98 -22.11 0.44
CA GLY A 200 -12.46 -23.38 -0.07
C GLY A 200 -11.06 -23.83 0.38
N SER A 201 -10.42 -23.18 1.35
CA SER A 201 -9.16 -23.64 1.98
C SER A 201 -9.26 -23.65 3.50
N ASP A 202 -8.39 -24.43 4.18
CA ASP A 202 -8.38 -24.53 5.65
C ASP A 202 -8.08 -23.17 6.32
N ASP A 203 -7.38 -22.28 5.61
CA ASP A 203 -7.02 -20.92 6.05
C ASP A 203 -7.96 -19.84 5.47
N ALA A 204 -9.04 -20.22 4.78
CA ALA A 204 -9.91 -19.28 4.08
C ALA A 204 -10.62 -18.31 5.04
N MET A 205 -10.86 -17.09 4.56
CA MET A 205 -11.52 -16.04 5.35
C MET A 205 -12.96 -16.42 5.78
N PHE A 206 -13.64 -17.29 5.01
CA PHE A 206 -14.93 -17.88 5.37
C PHE A 206 -14.90 -19.41 5.26
N ALA A 207 -14.98 -20.09 6.40
CA ALA A 207 -15.06 -21.56 6.46
C ALA A 207 -16.46 -22.07 6.06
N GLY A 208 -16.51 -23.13 5.24
CA GLY A 208 -17.74 -23.89 4.95
C GLY A 208 -18.51 -23.50 3.67
N PHE A 209 -17.98 -22.59 2.86
CA PHE A 209 -18.51 -22.28 1.53
C PHE A 209 -17.37 -22.46 0.50
N ASP A 210 -17.65 -23.05 -0.66
CA ASP A 210 -16.66 -23.26 -1.72
C ASP A 210 -17.18 -22.65 -3.02
N ILE A 211 -16.64 -21.48 -3.36
CA ILE A 211 -16.82 -20.83 -4.67
C ILE A 211 -15.46 -20.60 -5.32
N ALA A 212 -14.42 -21.33 -4.91
CA ALA A 212 -13.06 -21.13 -5.38
C ALA A 212 -12.91 -21.66 -6.82
N VAL A 213 -13.37 -20.88 -7.80
CA VAL A 213 -13.21 -21.20 -9.24
C VAL A 213 -11.82 -20.82 -9.73
N PHE A 214 -11.16 -19.87 -9.06
CA PHE A 214 -9.85 -19.37 -9.46
C PHE A 214 -8.73 -19.97 -8.58
N PRO A 215 -7.73 -20.66 -9.17
CA PRO A 215 -6.79 -21.46 -8.38
C PRO A 215 -5.71 -20.66 -7.64
N LEU A 216 -5.48 -19.38 -7.99
CA LEU A 216 -4.39 -18.61 -7.40
C LEU A 216 -4.86 -17.79 -6.21
N GLN A 217 -4.12 -17.92 -5.10
CA GLN A 217 -4.32 -17.12 -3.90
C GLN A 217 -4.05 -15.62 -4.13
N ASN A 218 -3.07 -15.29 -4.98
CA ASN A 218 -2.77 -13.91 -5.36
C ASN A 218 -3.27 -13.62 -6.80
N PRO A 219 -4.24 -12.70 -6.98
CA PRO A 219 -4.82 -12.39 -8.28
C PRO A 219 -3.94 -11.48 -9.14
N GLY A 220 -2.89 -10.89 -8.57
CA GLY A 220 -2.11 -9.80 -9.18
C GLY A 220 -1.50 -10.15 -10.53
N ILE A 221 -1.13 -11.42 -10.73
CA ILE A 221 -0.58 -11.89 -12.01
C ILE A 221 -1.59 -11.78 -13.17
N ILE A 222 -2.90 -11.76 -12.89
CA ILE A 222 -3.95 -11.60 -13.90
C ILE A 222 -4.52 -10.18 -13.86
N SER A 223 -4.86 -9.68 -12.68
CA SER A 223 -5.57 -8.41 -12.55
C SER A 223 -4.72 -7.21 -12.98
N ILE A 224 -3.40 -7.24 -12.75
CA ILE A 224 -2.51 -6.14 -13.16
C ILE A 224 -2.38 -6.10 -14.70
N PRO A 225 -2.01 -7.18 -15.42
CA PRO A 225 -2.00 -7.16 -16.88
C PRO A 225 -3.37 -6.87 -17.51
N ALA A 226 -4.46 -7.38 -16.92
CA ALA A 226 -5.80 -7.09 -17.39
C ALA A 226 -6.12 -5.59 -17.27
N SER A 227 -5.69 -4.94 -16.18
CA SER A 227 -5.85 -3.49 -16.02
C SER A 227 -5.07 -2.68 -17.07
N PHE A 228 -3.84 -3.08 -17.41
CA PHE A 228 -3.10 -2.49 -18.53
C PHE A 228 -3.87 -2.65 -19.85
N LEU A 229 -4.37 -3.86 -20.13
CA LEU A 229 -5.12 -4.15 -21.35
C LEU A 229 -6.39 -3.30 -21.43
N LEU A 230 -7.16 -3.21 -20.34
CA LEU A 230 -8.38 -2.41 -20.30
C LEU A 230 -8.10 -0.91 -20.43
N GLY A 231 -7.01 -0.41 -19.83
CA GLY A 231 -6.56 0.97 -20.03
C GLY A 231 -6.20 1.26 -21.49
N TYR A 232 -5.47 0.33 -22.13
CA TYR A 232 -5.12 0.41 -23.54
C TYR A 232 -6.36 0.42 -24.45
N LEU A 233 -7.26 -0.55 -24.29
CA LEU A 233 -8.47 -0.66 -25.08
C LEU A 233 -9.40 0.54 -24.87
N GLY A 234 -9.60 0.96 -23.61
CA GLY A 234 -10.40 2.13 -23.26
C GLY A 234 -9.87 3.41 -23.91
N THR A 235 -8.55 3.55 -24.00
CA THR A 235 -7.92 4.71 -24.64
C THR A 235 -8.12 4.71 -26.16
N ILE A 236 -7.91 3.56 -26.82
CA ILE A 236 -7.97 3.45 -28.29
C ILE A 236 -9.40 3.54 -28.82
N PHE A 237 -10.36 2.93 -28.13
CA PHE A 237 -11.77 2.96 -28.53
C PHE A 237 -12.47 4.26 -28.13
N SER A 238 -11.85 5.06 -27.27
CA SER A 238 -12.35 6.39 -26.94
C SER A 238 -12.23 7.34 -28.13
N LYS A 239 -13.24 8.20 -28.29
CA LYS A 239 -13.22 9.31 -29.25
C LYS A 239 -12.41 10.50 -28.73
N ASP A 240 -12.04 10.50 -27.45
CA ASP A 240 -11.19 11.52 -26.84
C ASP A 240 -9.75 11.37 -27.36
N PRO A 241 -9.21 12.33 -28.12
CA PRO A 241 -7.86 12.26 -28.64
C PRO A 241 -6.78 12.40 -27.54
N GLY A 242 -7.17 12.72 -26.31
CA GLY A 242 -6.26 13.12 -25.24
C GLY A 242 -5.93 14.61 -25.31
N ASP A 243 -5.38 15.13 -24.22
CA ASP A 243 -5.05 16.55 -24.07
C ASP A 243 -3.52 16.74 -24.15
N GLU A 244 -3.02 17.00 -25.36
CA GLU A 244 -1.57 17.17 -25.60
C GLU A 244 -0.97 18.32 -24.79
N ALA A 245 -1.74 19.39 -24.55
CA ALA A 245 -1.28 20.55 -23.80
C ALA A 245 -1.05 20.18 -22.32
N LYS A 246 -1.98 19.46 -21.71
CA LYS A 246 -1.82 18.95 -20.34
C LYS A 246 -0.69 17.94 -20.25
N TYR A 247 -0.52 17.08 -21.25
CA TYR A 247 0.61 16.15 -21.27
C TYR A 247 1.94 16.90 -21.33
N ALA A 248 2.07 17.90 -22.20
CA ALA A 248 3.28 18.72 -22.31
C ALA A 248 3.58 19.47 -21.00
N GLU A 249 2.55 20.01 -20.33
CA GLU A 249 2.68 20.61 -19.00
C GLU A 249 3.17 19.58 -17.98
N MET A 250 2.58 18.39 -17.95
CA MET A 250 2.99 17.30 -17.05
C MET A 250 4.44 16.87 -17.31
N GLU A 251 4.85 16.74 -18.58
CA GLU A 251 6.21 16.39 -19.01
C GLU A 251 7.22 17.43 -18.53
N VAL A 252 6.92 18.73 -18.71
CA VAL A 252 7.76 19.81 -18.20
C VAL A 252 7.86 19.75 -16.68
N ARG A 253 6.74 19.60 -15.96
CA ARG A 253 6.75 19.52 -14.49
C ARG A 253 7.52 18.31 -13.98
N ALA A 254 7.37 17.15 -14.63
CA ALA A 254 8.07 15.93 -14.27
C ALA A 254 9.59 16.03 -14.48
N LEU A 255 10.03 16.68 -15.57
CA LEU A 255 11.44 16.82 -15.92
C LEU A 255 12.15 17.97 -15.19
N THR A 256 11.45 19.08 -14.94
CA THR A 256 12.04 20.30 -14.37
C THR A 256 11.74 20.48 -12.88
N GLY A 257 10.71 19.83 -12.36
CA GLY A 257 10.20 20.08 -11.01
C GLY A 257 9.44 21.41 -10.87
N ALA A 258 9.11 22.09 -11.97
CA ALA A 258 8.31 23.31 -11.95
C ALA A 258 6.95 23.07 -11.28
N GLY A 259 6.58 23.92 -10.31
CA GLY A 259 5.35 23.74 -9.53
C GLY A 259 5.45 22.75 -8.36
N SER A 260 6.65 22.22 -8.05
CA SER A 260 6.87 21.56 -6.77
C SER A 260 6.65 22.56 -5.62
N GLU A 261 5.89 22.13 -4.62
CA GLU A 261 5.56 22.94 -3.45
C GLU A 261 6.86 23.40 -2.78
N LYS A 262 7.08 24.72 -2.66
CA LYS A 262 8.25 25.23 -1.97
C LYS A 262 8.19 24.75 -0.53
N ALA A 263 9.32 24.26 -0.01
CA ALA A 263 9.43 23.86 1.39
C ALA A 263 8.89 24.98 2.29
N VAL A 264 7.77 24.72 2.95
CA VAL A 264 7.23 25.65 3.94
C VAL A 264 8.24 25.64 5.07
N THR A 265 8.92 26.77 5.29
CA THR A 265 9.77 26.96 6.46
C THR A 265 8.88 26.91 7.70
N HIS A 266 8.93 25.78 8.40
CA HIS A 266 8.44 25.66 9.77
C HIS A 266 9.47 26.25 10.74
#